data_AF-A0A4Q1K204-F1
#
_entry.id   AF-A0A4Q1K204-F1
#
_cell.length_a   1.000
_cell.length_b   1.000
_cell.length_c   1.000
_cell.angle_alpha   90.00
_cell.angle_beta   90.00
_cell.angle_gamma   90.00
#
_symmetry.space_group_name_H-M   'P 1'
#
loop_
_entity.id
_entity.type
_entity.pdbx_description
1 polymer ?
#
loop_
_entity_poly.entity_id
_entity_poly.type
_entity_poly.pdbx_seq_one_letter_code
_entity_poly.pdbx_strand_id
1 'polypeptide(L)'
;MKKLISILLVFLSLTTVAQNKKLEAANKVNGKTVLFESGTRVKITTLDRKKFVGDLAVKDAETITVNGNDVALSNIGSIKNYTKGGRTAKNILYGVGAGLIVGSGVAGAAKSGSAFALFMGGTATAITGALVNNKHKTLVYRNYIFKVVE
;
A
#
# COMPACT_ATOMS: atom_id res chain seq x y z
N MET A 1 -47.16 -18.68 7.81
CA MET A 1 -46.39 -18.04 6.71
C MET A 1 -46.21 -16.53 6.90
N LYS A 2 -47.24 -15.75 7.25
CA LYS A 2 -47.12 -14.29 7.45
C LYS A 2 -46.06 -13.88 8.50
N LYS A 3 -45.94 -14.62 9.62
CA LYS A 3 -44.94 -14.35 10.68
C LYS A 3 -43.48 -14.60 10.24
N LEU A 4 -43.26 -15.55 9.32
CA LEU A 4 -41.92 -15.83 8.78
C LEU A 4 -41.44 -14.72 7.84
N ILE A 5 -42.36 -14.15 7.05
CA ILE A 5 -42.07 -13.01 6.17
C ILE A 5 -41.70 -11.77 6.99
N SER A 6 -42.41 -11.52 8.11
CA SER A 6 -42.08 -10.41 9.01
C SER A 6 -40.71 -10.55 9.66
N ILE A 7 -40.32 -11.77 10.05
CA ILE A 7 -38.99 -12.05 10.62
C ILE A 7 -37.90 -11.83 9.58
N LEU A 8 -38.11 -12.29 8.34
CA LEU A 8 -37.16 -12.08 7.25
C LEU A 8 -36.96 -10.59 6.93
N LEU A 9 -38.04 -9.80 6.98
CA LEU A 9 -37.98 -8.35 6.73
C LEU A 9 -37.17 -7.60 7.81
N VAL A 10 -37.26 -8.04 9.08
CA VAL A 10 -36.47 -7.48 10.19
C VAL A 10 -34.98 -7.81 10.02
N PHE A 11 -34.62 -9.01 9.54
CA PHE A 11 -33.23 -9.37 9.30
C PHE A 11 -32.58 -8.59 8.14
N LEU A 12 -33.33 -8.23 7.10
CA LEU A 12 -32.80 -7.34 6.04
C LEU A 12 -32.56 -5.91 6.55
N SER A 13 -33.34 -5.42 7.51
CA SER A 13 -33.14 -4.07 8.08
C SER A 13 -31.91 -3.94 8.99
N LEU A 14 -31.26 -5.05 9.37
CA LEU A 14 -30.06 -5.06 10.21
C LEU A 14 -28.74 -4.95 9.42
N THR A 15 -28.79 -4.62 8.12
CA THR A 15 -27.60 -4.25 7.35
C THR A 15 -27.10 -2.87 7.76
N THR A 16 -26.58 -2.79 8.99
CA THR A 16 -25.88 -1.62 9.49
C THR A 16 -24.67 -1.37 8.60
N VAL A 17 -24.66 -0.20 7.98
CA VAL A 17 -23.53 0.31 7.23
C VAL A 17 -22.38 0.43 8.22
N ALA A 18 -21.41 -0.48 8.15
CA ALA A 18 -20.15 -0.30 8.86
C ALA A 18 -19.50 0.97 8.30
N GLN A 19 -19.66 2.09 9.01
CA GLN A 19 -19.00 3.35 8.68
C GLN A 19 -17.49 3.12 8.80
N ASN A 20 -16.84 2.92 7.65
CA ASN A 20 -15.41 2.68 7.60
C ASN A 20 -14.68 4.00 7.78
N LYS A 21 -14.43 4.38 9.04
CA LYS A 21 -13.63 5.56 9.37
C LYS A 21 -12.29 5.51 8.64
N LYS A 22 -11.98 6.59 7.93
CA LYS A 22 -10.74 6.78 7.17
C LYS A 22 -9.93 7.91 7.77
N LEU A 23 -8.62 7.85 7.57
CA LEU A 23 -7.72 8.94 7.90
C LEU A 23 -7.51 9.79 6.65
N GLU A 24 -7.94 11.05 6.68
CA GLU A 24 -7.64 12.02 5.64
C GLU A 24 -6.37 12.80 6.02
N ALA A 25 -5.44 12.85 5.07
CA ALA A 25 -4.28 13.72 5.13
C ALA A 25 -4.46 14.84 4.10
N ALA A 26 -4.56 16.08 4.54
CA ALA A 26 -4.64 17.27 3.70
C ALA A 26 -3.31 18.03 3.65
N ASN A 27 -2.82 18.35 2.45
CA ASN A 27 -1.59 19.13 2.30
C ASN A 27 -1.81 20.58 2.74
N LYS A 28 -0.94 21.10 3.62
CA LYS A 28 -1.06 22.48 4.15
C LYS A 28 -0.92 23.58 3.09
N VAL A 29 -0.23 23.32 1.98
CA VAL A 29 0.11 24.32 0.96
C VAL A 29 -0.89 24.32 -0.20
N ASN A 30 -1.23 23.14 -0.73
CA ASN A 30 -2.05 23.03 -1.94
C ASN A 30 -3.44 22.40 -1.71
N GLY A 31 -3.79 22.08 -0.46
CA GLY A 31 -5.10 21.53 -0.10
C GLY A 31 -5.38 20.12 -0.65
N LYS A 32 -4.45 19.49 -1.36
CA LYS A 32 -4.66 18.13 -1.90
C LYS A 32 -4.79 17.13 -0.75
N THR A 33 -5.85 16.34 -0.81
CA THR A 33 -6.18 15.33 0.20
C THR A 33 -5.81 13.93 -0.27
N VAL A 34 -5.42 13.09 0.67
CA VAL A 34 -5.20 11.66 0.46
C VAL A 34 -5.86 10.89 1.59
N LEU A 35 -6.54 9.81 1.24
CA LEU A 35 -7.24 8.96 2.19
C LEU A 35 -6.43 7.70 2.48
N PHE A 36 -6.36 7.35 3.77
CA PHE A 36 -5.85 6.08 4.25
C PHE A 36 -6.99 5.29 4.86
N GLU A 37 -7.24 4.11 4.33
CA GLU A 37 -8.30 3.23 4.82
C GLU A 37 -7.81 2.44 6.04
N SER A 38 -8.71 2.20 6.99
CA SER A 38 -8.45 1.27 8.08
C SER A 38 -8.05 -0.10 7.53
N GLY A 39 -7.08 -0.78 8.16
CA GLY A 39 -6.48 -2.02 7.70
C GLY A 39 -5.32 -1.85 6.71
N THR A 40 -5.09 -0.66 6.15
CA THR A 40 -3.92 -0.44 5.28
C THR A 40 -2.63 -0.40 6.08
N ARG A 41 -1.60 -1.08 5.57
CA ARG A 41 -0.28 -1.07 6.22
C ARG A 41 0.45 0.24 5.95
N VAL A 42 0.73 0.97 7.02
CA VAL A 42 1.38 2.27 6.99
C VAL A 42 2.66 2.29 7.81
N LYS A 43 3.51 3.26 7.51
CA LYS A 43 4.61 3.67 8.35
C LYS A 43 4.41 5.12 8.78
N ILE A 44 4.32 5.32 10.09
CA ILE A 44 4.20 6.63 10.70
C ILE A 44 5.52 7.01 11.34
N THR A 45 5.91 8.28 11.20
CA THR A 45 6.98 8.89 11.97
C THR A 45 6.37 10.04 12.77
N THR A 46 6.50 10.01 14.08
CA THR A 46 5.99 11.09 14.95
C THR A 46 6.88 12.33 14.88
N LEU A 47 6.41 13.45 15.44
CA LEU A 47 7.22 14.67 15.58
C LEU A 47 8.49 14.39 16.40
N ASP A 48 8.39 13.51 17.40
CA ASP A 48 9.51 13.03 18.22
C ASP A 48 10.45 12.04 17.51
N ARG A 49 10.26 11.82 16.19
CA ARG A 49 11.03 10.88 15.35
C ARG A 49 10.86 9.40 15.70
N LYS A 50 9.90 9.02 16.55
CA LYS A 50 9.53 7.61 16.79
C LYS A 50 8.84 7.05 15.55
N LYS A 51 9.10 5.78 15.24
CA LYS A 51 8.61 5.13 14.02
C LYS A 51 7.71 3.96 14.37
N PHE A 52 6.49 3.96 13.82
CA PHE A 52 5.55 2.86 13.94
C PHE A 52 5.27 2.28 12.56
N VAL A 53 5.25 0.95 12.46
CA VAL A 53 4.99 0.24 11.21
C VAL A 53 3.96 -0.84 11.49
N GLY A 54 2.84 -0.79 10.78
CA GLY A 54 1.73 -1.67 11.09
C GLY A 54 0.51 -1.35 10.27
N ASP A 55 -0.55 -2.07 10.57
CA ASP A 55 -1.84 -1.85 9.97
C ASP A 55 -2.52 -0.71 10.72
N LEU A 56 -3.04 0.25 9.97
CA LEU A 56 -3.71 1.44 10.48
C LEU A 56 -5.09 1.05 11.02
N ALA A 57 -5.46 1.52 12.19
CA ALA A 57 -6.85 1.54 12.62
C ALA A 57 -7.19 2.89 13.27
N VAL A 58 -8.43 3.32 13.14
CA VAL A 58 -8.93 4.53 13.80
C VAL A 58 -9.46 4.13 15.17
N LYS A 59 -8.95 4.76 16.25
CA LYS A 59 -9.43 4.52 17.62
C LYS A 59 -10.57 5.46 17.96
N ASP A 60 -10.34 6.75 17.76
CA ASP A 60 -11.26 7.85 18.03
C ASP A 60 -11.00 9.00 17.03
N ALA A 61 -11.60 10.17 17.26
CA ALA A 61 -11.49 11.32 16.35
C ALA A 61 -10.09 11.95 16.31
N GLU A 62 -9.27 11.75 17.34
CA GLU A 62 -7.97 12.40 17.52
C GLU A 62 -6.80 11.41 17.61
N THR A 63 -7.10 10.11 17.62
CA THR A 63 -6.14 9.04 17.86
C THR A 63 -6.34 7.91 16.86
N ILE A 64 -5.22 7.47 16.28
CA ILE A 64 -5.13 6.26 15.47
C ILE A 64 -4.27 5.23 16.17
N THR A 65 -4.44 3.97 15.84
CA THR A 65 -3.55 2.90 16.26
C THR A 65 -2.76 2.36 15.06
N VAL A 66 -1.48 2.07 15.28
CA VAL A 66 -0.63 1.38 14.31
C VAL A 66 0.06 0.23 15.02
N ASN A 67 -0.25 -1.00 14.60
CA ASN A 67 0.22 -2.22 15.28
C ASN A 67 -0.07 -2.21 16.79
N GLY A 68 -1.27 -1.76 17.18
CA GLY A 68 -1.69 -1.66 18.58
C GLY A 68 -1.06 -0.50 19.39
N ASN A 69 -0.23 0.34 18.77
CA ASN A 69 0.31 1.53 19.43
C ASN A 69 -0.55 2.75 19.10
N ASP A 70 -1.02 3.45 20.13
CA ASP A 70 -1.79 4.67 20.00
C ASP A 70 -0.89 5.84 19.57
N VAL A 71 -1.33 6.58 18.56
CA VAL A 71 -0.67 7.77 18.04
C VAL A 71 -1.71 8.88 17.87
N ALA A 72 -1.55 9.96 18.63
CA ALA A 72 -2.36 11.16 18.46
C ALA A 72 -2.10 11.79 17.08
N LEU A 73 -3.16 12.23 16.39
CA LEU A 73 -3.08 12.86 15.07
C LEU A 73 -2.17 14.09 15.07
N SER A 74 -2.19 14.85 16.17
CA SER A 74 -1.34 16.02 16.38
C SER A 74 0.16 15.70 16.44
N ASN A 75 0.53 14.47 16.83
CA ASN A 75 1.91 14.02 16.89
C ASN A 75 2.38 13.30 15.60
N ILE A 76 1.56 13.27 14.54
CA ILE A 76 1.97 12.68 13.26
C ILE A 76 2.86 13.67 12.50
N GLY A 77 4.16 13.39 12.42
CA GLY A 77 5.08 14.18 11.60
C GLY A 77 5.04 13.77 10.12
N SER A 78 4.88 12.47 9.85
CA SER A 78 4.65 11.97 8.50
C SER A 78 4.04 10.57 8.46
N ILE A 79 3.31 10.29 7.39
CA ILE A 79 2.75 8.97 7.08
C ILE A 79 3.09 8.57 5.65
N LYS A 80 3.24 7.27 5.41
CA LYS A 80 3.34 6.69 4.08
C LYS A 80 2.80 5.27 4.06
N ASN A 81 2.35 4.82 2.88
CA ASN A 81 2.03 3.41 2.66
C ASN A 81 3.30 2.54 2.80
N TYR A 82 3.14 1.38 3.42
CA TYR A 82 4.23 0.45 3.69
C TYR A 82 3.82 -1.00 3.36
N THR A 83 3.72 -1.29 2.07
CA THR A 83 3.36 -2.63 1.58
C THR A 83 4.44 -3.67 1.92
N LYS A 84 4.01 -4.88 2.29
CA LYS A 84 4.91 -6.01 2.50
C LYS A 84 5.44 -6.50 1.14
N GLY A 85 6.72 -6.84 1.07
CA GLY A 85 7.29 -7.57 -0.07
C GLY A 85 7.56 -6.77 -1.36
N GLY A 86 7.07 -5.53 -1.51
CA GLY A 86 7.26 -4.76 -2.76
C GLY A 86 8.73 -4.53 -3.14
N ARG A 87 9.60 -4.27 -2.16
CA ARG A 87 11.06 -4.16 -2.38
C ARG A 87 11.70 -5.51 -2.74
N THR A 88 11.25 -6.58 -2.09
CA THR A 88 11.77 -7.94 -2.33
C THR A 88 11.39 -8.42 -3.74
N ALA A 89 10.12 -8.29 -4.12
CA ALA A 89 9.63 -8.66 -5.44
C ALA A 89 10.33 -7.86 -6.54
N LYS A 90 10.51 -6.53 -6.34
CA LYS A 90 11.31 -5.68 -7.24
C LYS A 90 12.71 -6.26 -7.43
N ASN A 91 13.43 -6.51 -6.35
CA ASN A 91 14.81 -7.00 -6.42
C ASN A 91 14.92 -8.38 -7.10
N ILE A 92 13.98 -9.29 -6.83
CA ILE A 92 13.93 -10.61 -7.49
C ILE A 92 13.73 -10.43 -8.99
N LEU A 93 12.75 -9.63 -9.42
CA LEU A 93 12.46 -9.41 -10.84
C LEU A 93 13.63 -8.73 -11.57
N TYR A 94 14.30 -7.77 -10.93
CA TYR A 94 15.52 -7.19 -11.50
C TYR A 94 16.66 -8.21 -11.60
N GLY A 95 16.87 -9.03 -10.57
CA GLY A 95 17.90 -10.06 -10.58
C GLY A 95 17.68 -11.10 -11.67
N VAL A 96 16.44 -11.61 -11.78
CA VAL A 96 16.04 -12.56 -12.83
C VAL A 96 16.15 -11.92 -14.21
N GLY A 97 15.63 -10.70 -14.39
CA GLY A 97 15.70 -9.98 -15.66
C GLY A 97 17.13 -9.73 -16.12
N ALA A 98 18.00 -9.27 -15.23
CA ALA A 98 19.42 -9.07 -15.51
C ALA A 98 20.13 -10.40 -15.84
N GLY A 99 19.85 -11.46 -15.09
CA GLY A 99 20.40 -12.79 -15.34
C GLY A 99 20.02 -13.34 -16.72
N LEU A 100 18.77 -13.18 -17.13
CA LEU A 100 18.29 -13.57 -18.46
C LEU A 100 18.93 -12.74 -19.58
N ILE A 101 19.10 -11.43 -19.37
CA ILE A 101 19.79 -10.57 -20.34
C ILE A 101 21.26 -10.99 -20.49
N VAL A 102 22.00 -11.21 -19.39
CA VAL A 102 23.37 -11.71 -19.45
C VAL A 102 23.42 -13.10 -20.11
N GLY A 103 22.49 -13.99 -19.76
CA GLY A 103 22.34 -15.31 -20.36
C GLY A 103 22.10 -15.27 -21.86
N SER A 104 21.38 -14.27 -22.36
CA SER A 104 21.20 -14.06 -23.80
C SER A 104 22.51 -13.75 -24.53
N GLY A 105 23.42 -12.99 -23.91
CA GLY A 105 24.76 -12.73 -24.45
C GLY A 105 25.59 -14.00 -24.57
N VAL A 106 25.55 -14.85 -23.53
CA VAL A 106 26.21 -16.17 -23.54
C VAL A 106 25.61 -17.10 -24.60
N ALA A 107 24.28 -17.18 -24.66
CA ALA A 107 23.58 -17.99 -25.66
C ALA A 107 23.85 -17.50 -27.09
N GLY A 108 23.93 -16.19 -27.29
CA GLY A 108 24.28 -15.57 -28.57
C GLY A 108 25.71 -15.88 -29.00
N ALA A 109 26.67 -15.81 -28.07
CA ALA A 109 28.05 -16.24 -28.32
C ALA A 109 28.14 -17.74 -28.67
N ALA A 110 27.27 -18.57 -28.07
CA ALA A 110 27.13 -19.99 -28.39
C ALA A 110 26.27 -20.26 -29.65
N LYS A 111 25.85 -19.23 -30.40
CA LYS A 111 24.98 -19.33 -31.59
C LYS A 111 23.66 -20.07 -31.34
N SER A 112 23.14 -20.04 -30.11
CA SER A 112 21.87 -20.65 -29.74
C SER A 112 20.70 -19.79 -30.21
N GLY A 113 19.70 -20.41 -30.86
CA GLY A 113 18.45 -19.74 -31.24
C GLY A 113 17.62 -19.20 -30.06
N SER A 114 17.95 -19.62 -28.83
CA SER A 114 17.30 -19.15 -27.61
C SER A 114 17.74 -17.75 -27.17
N ALA A 115 18.83 -17.20 -27.73
CA ALA A 115 19.41 -15.92 -27.30
C ALA A 115 18.38 -14.78 -27.35
N PHE A 116 17.64 -14.66 -28.45
CA PHE A 116 16.63 -13.61 -28.58
C PHE A 116 15.49 -13.77 -27.56
N ALA A 117 15.01 -14.99 -27.32
CA ALA A 117 13.96 -15.26 -26.35
C ALA A 117 14.38 -14.92 -24.91
N LEU A 118 15.63 -15.25 -24.54
CA LEU A 118 16.21 -14.90 -23.24
C LEU A 118 16.35 -13.38 -23.08
N PHE A 119 16.78 -12.67 -24.13
CA PHE A 119 16.90 -11.22 -24.11
C PHE A 119 15.54 -10.53 -23.91
N MET A 120 14.54 -10.94 -24.70
CA MET A 120 13.18 -10.41 -24.61
C MET A 120 12.53 -10.73 -23.26
N GLY A 121 12.65 -11.98 -22.79
CA GLY A 121 12.15 -12.41 -21.48
C GLY A 121 12.82 -11.65 -20.33
N GLY A 122 14.14 -11.46 -20.41
CA GLY A 122 14.89 -10.70 -19.42
C GLY A 122 14.50 -9.22 -19.38
N THR A 123 14.36 -8.60 -20.54
CA THR A 123 13.92 -7.19 -20.67
C THR A 123 12.50 -7.01 -20.14
N ALA A 124 11.56 -7.87 -20.53
CA ALA A 124 10.18 -7.82 -20.04
C ALA A 124 10.11 -8.00 -18.52
N THR A 125 10.91 -8.91 -17.97
CA THR A 125 10.98 -9.16 -16.51
C THR A 125 11.55 -7.95 -15.77
N ALA A 126 12.62 -7.33 -16.29
CA ALA A 126 13.21 -6.13 -15.71
C ALA A 126 12.25 -4.92 -15.73
N ILE A 127 11.53 -4.72 -16.85
CA ILE A 127 10.49 -3.68 -16.96
C ILE A 127 9.38 -3.95 -15.94
N THR A 128 8.92 -5.20 -15.83
CA THR A 128 7.92 -5.58 -14.84
C THR A 128 8.41 -5.28 -13.42
N GLY A 129 9.67 -5.60 -13.10
CA GLY A 129 10.32 -5.24 -11.83
C GLY A 129 10.33 -3.73 -11.56
N ALA A 130 10.54 -2.90 -12.58
CA ALA A 130 10.46 -1.45 -12.47
C ALA A 130 9.05 -0.96 -12.09
N LEU A 131 8.03 -1.63 -12.61
CA LEU A 131 6.62 -1.28 -12.42
C LEU A 131 6.02 -1.83 -11.11
N VAL A 132 6.54 -2.95 -10.59
CA VAL A 132 6.02 -3.69 -9.42
C VAL A 132 6.02 -2.89 -8.09
N ASN A 133 6.55 -1.67 -8.07
CA ASN A 133 6.44 -0.79 -6.91
C ASN A 133 6.05 0.66 -7.25
N ASN A 134 5.61 0.91 -8.49
CA ASN A 134 5.32 2.26 -8.97
C ASN A 134 3.86 2.70 -8.71
N LYS A 135 2.94 1.76 -8.46
CA LYS A 135 1.52 2.04 -8.14
C LYS A 135 1.36 2.79 -6.82
N HIS A 136 2.24 2.54 -5.86
CA HIS A 136 2.40 3.35 -4.66
C HIS A 136 3.83 3.87 -4.64
N LYS A 137 4.13 4.89 -5.46
CA LYS A 137 5.25 5.80 -5.12
C LYS A 137 5.14 6.01 -3.62
N THR A 138 6.19 5.70 -2.88
CA THR A 138 6.21 5.74 -1.41
C THR A 138 6.24 7.21 -0.99
N LEU A 139 5.20 7.94 -1.38
CA LEU A 139 5.00 9.34 -1.12
C LEU A 139 4.93 9.47 0.39
N VAL A 140 5.86 10.26 0.90
CA VAL A 140 5.93 10.56 2.32
C VAL A 140 5.15 11.83 2.50
N TYR A 141 3.97 11.73 3.10
CA TYR A 141 3.11 12.86 3.36
C TYR A 141 3.64 13.57 4.62
N ARG A 142 4.51 14.56 4.41
CA ARG A 142 5.11 15.43 5.44
C ARG A 142 4.40 16.77 5.44
N ASN A 143 4.20 17.37 6.62
CA ASN A 143 3.51 18.66 6.76
C ASN A 143 2.06 18.63 6.26
N TYR A 144 1.35 17.53 6.52
CA TYR A 144 -0.08 17.40 6.26
C TYR A 144 -0.85 17.67 7.55
N ILE A 145 -2.12 18.07 7.41
CA ILE A 145 -3.09 18.09 8.50
C ILE A 145 -3.85 16.77 8.44
N PHE A 146 -3.98 16.11 9.58
CA PHE A 146 -4.61 14.81 9.69
C PHE A 146 -5.96 14.95 10.38
N LYS A 147 -7.00 14.35 9.82
CA LYS A 147 -8.32 14.26 10.43
C LYS A 147 -8.96 12.91 10.13
N VAL A 148 -9.79 12.44 11.04
CA VAL A 148 -10.62 11.25 10.80
C VAL A 148 -11.90 11.68 10.09
N VAL A 149 -12.29 10.93 9.07
CA VAL A 149 -13.52 11.15 8.29
C VAL A 149 -14.32 9.84 8.19
N GLU A 150 -15.64 9.95 8.07
CA GLU A 150 -16.56 8.82 7.90
C GLU A 150 -16.83 8.51 6.42
#